data_AF-A0A1G2KXE2-F1
#
_entry.id   AF-A0A1G2KXE2-F1
#
_cell.length_a   1.000
_cell.length_b   1.000
_cell.length_c   1.000
_cell.angle_alpha   90.00
_cell.angle_beta   90.00
_cell.angle_gamma   90.00
#
_symmetry.space_group_name_H-M   'P 1'
#
loop_
_entity.id
_entity.type
_entity.pdbx_description
1 polymer ?
#
loop_
_entity_poly.entity_id
_entity_poly.type
_entity_poly.pdbx_seq_one_letter_code
_entity_poly.pdbx_strand_id
1 'polypeptide(L)'
;MERKSPALFAKGLVTFCLVVGPFLLIGLFLNTANVSELFTEFAHLVFGNPGAVTPVTLYWDSIPTLFIISVGGMALVSIINDITAVTIGSPKTIPEIRELLTGPPLKTLVSFVIVIVIEELVFRGFFLGVLPLLLTGTTALYLLVLASNTIFGYAHIFNYRGNTRILKFLPFFLVSFVIAFVFLKYGLVACFLVHLFHNLLATANARLYIKFFGMHPNLT
;
A
#
# COMPACT_ATOMS: atom_id res chain seq x y z
N MET A 1 1.27 9.06 -23.92
CA MET A 1 0.44 8.34 -22.93
C MET A 1 0.16 6.98 -23.51
N GLU A 2 0.49 5.90 -22.80
CA GLU A 2 0.16 4.54 -23.25
C GLU A 2 -1.03 4.04 -22.44
N ARG A 3 -2.11 3.70 -23.13
CA ARG A 3 -3.25 3.04 -22.51
C ARG A 3 -2.92 1.57 -22.33
N LYS A 4 -3.28 0.99 -21.18
CA LYS A 4 -3.22 -0.46 -21.03
C LYS A 4 -4.22 -1.11 -21.98
N SER A 5 -3.74 -2.01 -22.83
CA SER A 5 -4.62 -2.91 -23.59
C SER A 5 -5.19 -3.99 -22.64
N PRO A 6 -6.36 -4.58 -22.95
CA PRO A 6 -6.88 -5.73 -22.20
C PRO A 6 -5.87 -6.89 -22.08
N ALA A 7 -5.00 -7.06 -23.09
CA ALA A 7 -3.94 -8.05 -23.06
C ALA A 7 -2.86 -7.75 -22.00
N LEU A 8 -2.49 -6.47 -21.80
CA LEU A 8 -1.57 -6.06 -20.73
C LEU A 8 -2.19 -6.28 -19.35
N PHE A 9 -3.50 -6.04 -19.21
CA PHE A 9 -4.25 -6.33 -17.99
C PHE A 9 -4.25 -7.83 -17.65
N ALA A 10 -4.61 -8.69 -18.61
CA ALA A 10 -4.64 -10.14 -18.42
C ALA A 10 -3.27 -10.68 -17.98
N LYS A 11 -2.17 -10.20 -18.58
CA LYS A 11 -0.81 -10.55 -18.19
C LYS A 11 -0.48 -10.17 -16.74
N GLY A 12 -0.86 -8.96 -16.31
CA GLY A 12 -0.68 -8.51 -14.93
C GLY A 12 -1.51 -9.30 -13.93
N LEU A 13 -2.74 -9.67 -14.30
CA LEU A 13 -3.61 -10.50 -13.47
C LEU A 13 -3.01 -11.90 -13.25
N VAL A 14 -2.45 -12.52 -14.30
CA VAL A 14 -1.79 -13.83 -14.18
C VAL A 14 -0.61 -13.78 -13.20
N THR A 15 0.28 -12.80 -13.33
CA THR A 15 1.43 -12.69 -12.41
C THR A 15 0.99 -12.38 -10.98
N PHE A 16 -0.04 -11.54 -10.82
CA PHE A 16 -0.65 -11.27 -9.53
C PHE A 16 -1.20 -12.55 -8.90
N CYS A 17 -1.98 -13.35 -9.63
CA CYS A 17 -2.52 -14.61 -9.13
C CYS A 17 -1.41 -15.61 -8.72
N LEU A 18 -0.30 -15.66 -9.45
CA LEU A 18 0.83 -16.54 -9.11
C LEU A 18 1.59 -16.10 -7.84
N VAL A 19 1.70 -14.80 -7.60
CA VAL A 19 2.42 -14.25 -6.44
C VAL A 19 1.52 -14.13 -5.22
N VAL A 20 0.26 -13.77 -5.42
CA VAL A 20 -0.65 -13.36 -4.35
C VAL A 20 -1.66 -14.46 -4.03
N GLY A 21 -2.14 -15.19 -5.04
CA GLY A 21 -3.18 -16.21 -4.88
C GLY A 21 -2.84 -17.27 -3.83
N PRO A 22 -1.68 -17.94 -3.90
CA PRO A 22 -1.30 -18.96 -2.92
C PRO A 22 -1.24 -18.41 -1.48
N PHE A 23 -0.69 -17.22 -1.30
CA PHE A 23 -0.53 -16.64 0.04
C PHE A 23 -1.83 -16.05 0.58
N LEU A 24 -2.72 -15.54 -0.29
CA LEU A 24 -4.07 -15.15 0.11
C LEU A 24 -4.85 -16.37 0.61
N LEU A 25 -4.76 -17.51 -0.09
CA LEU A 25 -5.40 -18.76 0.34
C LEU A 25 -4.83 -19.27 1.66
N ILE A 26 -3.50 -19.26 1.83
CA ILE A 26 -2.84 -19.64 3.09
C ILE A 26 -3.26 -18.68 4.21
N GLY A 27 -3.23 -17.38 3.97
CA GLY A 27 -3.65 -16.36 4.92
C GLY A 27 -5.08 -16.58 5.35
N LEU A 28 -6.02 -16.74 4.41
CA LEU A 28 -7.42 -17.00 4.71
C LEU A 28 -7.63 -18.31 5.48
N PHE A 29 -6.85 -19.36 5.16
CA PHE A 29 -6.92 -20.64 5.86
C PHE A 29 -6.40 -20.56 7.31
N LEU A 30 -5.33 -19.79 7.54
CA LEU A 30 -4.70 -19.62 8.86
C LEU A 30 -5.31 -18.47 9.67
N ASN A 31 -6.09 -17.59 9.05
CA ASN A 31 -6.62 -16.40 9.69
C ASN A 31 -7.79 -16.75 10.60
N THR A 32 -7.58 -16.58 11.89
CA THR A 32 -8.60 -16.70 12.93
C THR A 32 -9.31 -15.37 13.22
N ALA A 33 -8.83 -14.27 12.64
CA ALA A 33 -9.41 -12.95 12.89
C ALA A 33 -10.80 -12.80 12.24
N ASN A 34 -11.69 -12.09 12.95
CA ASN A 34 -13.01 -11.72 12.45
C ASN A 34 -12.86 -10.66 11.33
N VAL A 35 -12.83 -11.12 10.09
CA VAL A 35 -12.67 -10.26 8.90
C VAL A 35 -13.80 -9.22 8.79
N SER A 36 -15.02 -9.56 9.20
CA SER A 36 -16.16 -8.64 9.17
C SER A 36 -15.99 -7.46 10.14
N GLU A 37 -15.41 -7.72 11.31
CA GLU A 37 -15.11 -6.70 12.31
C GLU A 37 -13.99 -5.78 11.80
N LEU A 38 -12.93 -6.35 11.20
CA LEU A 38 -11.86 -5.57 10.57
C LEU A 38 -12.39 -4.62 9.50
N PHE A 39 -13.29 -5.08 8.63
CA PHE A 39 -13.92 -4.23 7.62
C PHE A 39 -14.81 -3.15 8.23
N THR A 40 -15.57 -3.48 9.28
CA THR A 40 -16.44 -2.54 9.98
C THR A 40 -15.62 -1.41 10.61
N GLU A 41 -14.57 -1.73 11.35
CA GLU A 41 -13.68 -0.73 11.96
C GLU A 41 -12.95 0.10 10.90
N PHE A 42 -12.49 -0.53 9.81
CA PHE A 42 -11.89 0.20 8.69
C PHE A 42 -12.88 1.19 8.06
N ALA A 43 -14.13 0.77 7.86
CA ALA A 43 -15.19 1.65 7.36
C ALA A 43 -15.43 2.82 8.31
N HIS A 44 -15.50 2.58 9.62
CA HIS A 44 -15.63 3.65 10.60
C HIS A 44 -14.50 4.67 10.52
N LEU A 45 -13.25 4.23 10.37
CA LEU A 45 -12.12 5.12 10.15
C LEU A 45 -12.32 5.98 8.89
N VAL A 46 -12.67 5.36 7.76
CA VAL A 46 -12.87 6.06 6.48
C VAL A 46 -13.99 7.11 6.60
N PHE A 47 -15.08 6.78 7.29
CA PHE A 47 -16.24 7.65 7.49
C PHE A 47 -16.11 8.63 8.68
N GLY A 48 -14.90 8.86 9.21
CA GLY A 48 -14.66 9.94 10.16
C GLY A 48 -14.77 9.58 11.64
N ASN A 49 -14.79 8.29 11.97
CA ASN A 49 -14.81 7.82 13.35
C ASN A 49 -13.56 6.98 13.70
N PRO A 50 -12.36 7.60 13.75
CA PRO A 50 -11.12 6.89 14.08
C PRO A 50 -11.12 6.30 15.51
N GLY A 51 -11.96 6.82 16.42
CA GLY A 51 -12.09 6.30 17.79
C GLY A 51 -12.83 4.96 17.89
N ALA A 52 -13.47 4.50 16.80
CA ALA A 52 -14.10 3.18 16.73
C ALA A 52 -13.11 2.06 16.36
N VAL A 53 -11.86 2.40 16.00
CA VAL A 53 -10.81 1.40 15.79
C VAL A 53 -10.34 0.92 17.15
N THR A 54 -10.50 -0.38 17.43
CA THR A 54 -10.13 -0.95 18.72
C THR A 54 -8.66 -1.38 18.67
N PRO A 55 -7.76 -0.75 19.45
CA PRO A 55 -6.35 -1.14 19.48
C PRO A 55 -6.21 -2.54 20.07
N VAL A 56 -5.28 -3.31 19.51
CA VAL A 56 -4.92 -4.64 19.97
C VAL A 56 -3.40 -4.75 20.08
N THR A 57 -2.93 -5.58 21.00
CA THR A 57 -1.52 -5.89 21.10
C THR A 57 -1.10 -6.77 19.93
N LEU A 58 0.03 -6.45 19.31
CA LEU A 58 0.60 -7.23 18.22
C LEU A 58 1.15 -8.57 18.75
N TYR A 59 0.65 -9.68 18.22
CA TYR A 59 1.14 -11.04 18.51
C TYR A 59 1.55 -11.76 17.21
N TRP A 60 2.28 -12.87 17.33
CA TRP A 60 2.66 -13.71 16.19
C TRP A 60 1.45 -14.19 15.38
N ASP A 61 0.33 -14.48 16.05
CA ASP A 61 -0.91 -14.90 15.41
C ASP A 61 -1.59 -13.77 14.60
N SER A 62 -1.15 -12.52 14.74
CA SER A 62 -1.61 -11.39 13.92
C SER A 62 -0.95 -11.35 12.54
N ILE A 63 0.16 -12.07 12.33
CA ILE A 63 0.93 -12.02 11.07
C ILE A 63 0.10 -12.44 9.85
N PRO A 64 -0.71 -13.53 9.88
CA PRO A 64 -1.60 -13.86 8.76
C PRO A 64 -2.59 -12.73 8.43
N THR A 65 -3.18 -12.09 9.44
CA THR A 65 -4.09 -10.96 9.26
C THR A 65 -3.39 -9.76 8.63
N LEU A 66 -2.20 -9.38 9.13
CA LEU A 66 -1.41 -8.29 8.56
C LEU A 66 -1.04 -8.56 7.10
N PHE A 67 -0.70 -9.81 6.78
CA PHE A 67 -0.41 -10.22 5.41
C PHE A 67 -1.66 -10.11 4.51
N ILE A 68 -2.84 -10.54 4.98
CA ILE A 68 -4.11 -10.34 4.25
C ILE A 68 -4.36 -8.85 4.01
N ILE A 69 -4.15 -7.99 5.00
CA ILE A 69 -4.31 -6.54 4.86
C ILE A 69 -3.35 -5.99 3.80
N SER A 70 -2.07 -6.40 3.79
CA SER A 70 -1.10 -6.02 2.75
C SER A 70 -1.55 -6.45 1.35
N VAL A 71 -2.00 -7.69 1.21
CA VAL A 71 -2.49 -8.24 -0.05
C VAL A 71 -3.74 -7.52 -0.54
N GLY A 72 -4.73 -7.31 0.34
CA GLY A 72 -5.97 -6.61 0.02
C GLY A 72 -5.71 -5.16 -0.38
N GLY A 73 -4.83 -4.47 0.35
CA GLY A 73 -4.38 -3.12 0.00
C GLY A 73 -3.67 -3.07 -1.35
N MET A 74 -2.82 -4.05 -1.65
CA MET A 74 -2.16 -4.17 -2.96
C MET A 74 -3.16 -4.42 -4.09
N ALA A 75 -4.11 -5.33 -3.90
CA ALA A 75 -5.17 -5.61 -4.88
C ALA A 75 -5.95 -4.34 -5.21
N LEU A 76 -6.34 -3.58 -4.19
CA LEU A 76 -7.04 -2.30 -4.35
C LEU A 76 -6.22 -1.31 -5.19
N VAL A 77 -4.92 -1.15 -4.89
CA VAL A 77 -4.02 -0.27 -5.66
C VAL A 77 -3.89 -0.71 -7.10
N SER A 78 -3.68 -2.00 -7.32
CA SER A 78 -3.54 -2.57 -8.66
C SER A 78 -4.81 -2.32 -9.48
N ILE A 79 -5.98 -2.57 -8.91
CA ILE A 79 -7.27 -2.32 -9.57
C ILE A 79 -7.43 -0.84 -9.91
N ILE A 80 -7.20 0.07 -8.97
CA ILE A 80 -7.35 1.51 -9.21
C ILE A 80 -6.33 1.99 -10.25
N ASN A 81 -5.08 1.52 -10.16
CA ASN A 81 -4.05 1.83 -11.14
C ASN A 81 -4.40 1.33 -12.53
N ASP A 82 -4.99 0.15 -12.64
CA ASP A 82 -5.41 -0.43 -13.91
C ASP A 82 -6.59 0.31 -14.51
N ILE A 83 -7.61 0.63 -13.70
CA ILE A 83 -8.73 1.49 -14.12
C ILE A 83 -8.19 2.83 -14.64
N THR A 84 -7.29 3.47 -13.89
CA THR A 84 -6.68 4.76 -14.28
C THR A 84 -5.88 4.61 -15.57
N ALA A 85 -5.11 3.52 -15.72
CA ALA A 85 -4.29 3.28 -16.90
C ALA A 85 -5.12 3.00 -18.17
N VAL A 86 -6.27 2.34 -18.03
CA VAL A 86 -7.19 2.04 -19.14
C VAL A 86 -7.96 3.30 -19.56
N THR A 87 -8.45 4.07 -18.59
CA THR A 87 -9.34 5.22 -18.83
C THR A 87 -8.58 6.46 -19.30
N ILE A 88 -7.47 6.80 -18.63
CA ILE A 88 -6.78 8.10 -18.80
C ILE A 88 -5.29 7.94 -19.12
N GLY A 89 -4.74 6.73 -18.99
CA GLY A 89 -3.32 6.43 -19.18
C GLY A 89 -2.53 6.59 -17.89
N SER A 90 -1.42 5.86 -17.77
CA SER A 90 -0.54 5.95 -16.61
C SER A 90 0.70 6.82 -16.89
N PRO A 91 1.15 7.63 -15.92
CA PRO A 91 2.43 8.32 -16.00
C PRO A 91 3.58 7.31 -15.95
N LYS A 92 4.73 7.71 -16.51
CA LYS A 92 5.95 6.91 -16.49
C LYS A 92 6.66 7.03 -15.15
N THR A 93 7.22 5.93 -14.69
CA THR A 93 8.03 5.87 -13.47
C THR A 93 9.39 6.55 -13.68
N ILE A 94 9.95 7.18 -12.64
CA ILE A 94 11.31 7.75 -12.71
C ILE A 94 12.40 6.65 -12.77
N PRO A 95 13.58 6.90 -13.35
CA PRO A 95 14.66 5.92 -13.50
C PRO A 95 15.10 5.24 -12.19
N GLU A 96 15.08 5.97 -11.08
CA GLU A 96 15.51 5.50 -9.76
C GLU A 96 14.60 4.38 -9.25
N ILE A 97 13.28 4.54 -9.40
CA ILE A 97 12.30 3.52 -9.05
C ILE A 97 12.41 2.33 -10.03
N ARG A 98 12.72 2.58 -11.31
CA ARG A 98 12.99 1.49 -12.27
C ARG A 98 14.19 0.65 -11.83
N GLU A 99 15.27 1.27 -11.37
CA GLU A 99 16.45 0.56 -10.87
C GLU A 99 16.11 -0.34 -9.67
N LEU A 100 15.25 0.14 -8.75
CA LEU A 100 14.77 -0.67 -7.62
C LEU A 100 14.02 -1.93 -8.09
N LEU A 101 13.24 -1.82 -9.17
CA LEU A 101 12.46 -2.93 -9.72
C LEU A 101 13.33 -3.94 -10.49
N THR A 102 14.38 -3.50 -11.17
CA THR A 102 15.23 -4.36 -12.02
C THR A 102 16.55 -4.77 -11.38
N GLY A 103 16.95 -4.16 -10.26
CA GLY A 103 18.24 -4.39 -9.60
C GLY A 103 18.31 -5.67 -8.74
N PRO A 104 19.46 -5.90 -8.08
CA PRO A 104 19.67 -7.06 -7.21
C PRO A 104 18.64 -7.12 -6.06
N PRO A 105 18.03 -8.28 -5.76
CA PRO A 105 17.01 -8.41 -4.71
C PRO A 105 17.44 -7.86 -3.34
N LEU A 106 18.69 -8.13 -2.92
CA LEU A 106 19.20 -7.69 -1.62
C LEU A 106 19.31 -6.16 -1.55
N LYS A 107 19.78 -5.51 -2.62
CA LYS A 107 19.86 -4.04 -2.69
C LYS A 107 18.46 -3.43 -2.56
N THR A 108 17.48 -3.98 -3.27
CA THR A 108 16.09 -3.53 -3.20
C THR A 108 15.50 -3.71 -1.80
N LEU A 109 15.76 -4.85 -1.14
CA LEU A 109 15.29 -5.11 0.22
C LEU A 109 15.85 -4.09 1.22
N VAL A 110 17.16 -3.83 1.18
CA VAL A 110 17.81 -2.85 2.06
C VAL A 110 17.23 -1.45 1.84
N SER A 111 17.06 -1.03 0.58
CA SER A 111 16.42 0.24 0.24
C SER A 111 15.00 0.34 0.79
N PHE A 112 14.20 -0.73 0.67
CA PHE A 112 12.86 -0.74 1.25
C PHE A 112 12.86 -0.60 2.76
N VAL A 113 13.70 -1.36 3.47
CA VAL A 113 13.77 -1.26 4.94
C VAL A 113 14.07 0.17 5.37
N ILE A 114 15.07 0.82 4.76
CA ILE A 114 15.45 2.20 5.13
C ILE A 114 14.31 3.18 4.85
N VAL A 115 13.76 3.15 3.63
CA VAL A 115 12.71 4.09 3.21
C VAL A 115 11.45 3.90 4.04
N ILE A 116 11.00 2.66 4.22
CA ILE A 116 9.78 2.34 5.00
C ILE A 116 9.94 2.77 6.45
N VAL A 117 11.13 2.59 7.05
CA VAL A 117 11.39 3.05 8.42
C VAL A 117 11.16 4.56 8.52
N ILE A 118 11.74 5.33 7.61
CA ILE A 118 11.60 6.79 7.58
C ILE A 118 10.15 7.18 7.33
N GLU A 119 9.52 6.58 6.31
CA GLU A 119 8.14 6.91 5.92
C GLU A 119 7.16 6.64 7.05
N GLU A 120 7.18 5.46 7.68
CA GLU A 120 6.23 5.18 8.75
C GLU A 120 6.54 5.94 10.03
N LEU A 121 7.80 6.25 10.35
CA LEU A 121 8.11 7.14 11.47
C LEU A 121 7.53 8.54 11.25
N VAL A 122 7.65 9.09 10.03
CA VAL A 122 7.14 10.42 9.70
C VAL A 122 5.63 10.41 9.59
N PHE A 123 5.07 9.54 8.76
CA PHE A 123 3.64 9.61 8.45
C PHE A 123 2.77 9.00 9.54
N ARG A 124 3.24 7.98 10.28
CA ARG A 124 2.41 7.25 11.26
C ARG A 124 2.89 7.55 12.67
N GLY A 125 4.18 7.36 12.94
CA GLY A 125 4.79 7.66 14.23
C GLY A 125 4.54 9.11 14.66
N PHE A 126 4.88 10.08 13.81
CA PHE A 126 4.72 11.49 14.16
C PHE A 126 3.26 11.96 14.09
N PHE A 127 2.58 11.82 12.95
CA PHE A 127 1.21 12.34 12.81
C PHE A 127 0.16 11.61 13.65
N LEU A 128 0.29 10.28 13.83
CA LEU A 128 -0.73 9.47 14.50
C LEU A 128 -0.26 8.95 15.87
N GLY A 129 1.04 8.97 16.16
CA GLY A 129 1.58 8.61 17.47
C GLY A 129 1.89 9.81 18.36
N VAL A 130 2.57 10.83 17.84
CA VAL A 130 3.05 11.98 18.63
C VAL A 130 2.03 13.12 18.65
N LEU A 131 1.54 13.58 17.50
CA LEU A 131 0.63 14.73 17.44
C LEU A 131 -0.70 14.54 18.20
N PRO A 132 -1.32 13.34 18.26
CA PRO A 132 -2.53 13.14 19.06
C PRO A 132 -2.32 13.29 20.58
N LEU A 133 -1.07 13.23 21.06
CA LEU A 133 -0.74 13.53 22.47
C LEU A 133 -0.89 15.03 22.77
N LEU A 134 -0.81 15.89 21.75
CA LEU A 134 -0.98 17.34 21.84
C LEU A 134 -2.37 17.80 21.40
N LEU A 135 -2.96 17.09 20.44
CA LEU A 135 -4.25 17.42 19.82
C LEU A 135 -5.27 16.32 20.16
N THR A 136 -5.99 16.51 21.26
CA THR A 136 -6.93 15.51 21.78
C THR A 136 -8.30 15.57 21.09
N GLY A 137 -9.01 14.44 21.12
CA GLY A 137 -10.38 14.33 20.60
C GLY A 137 -10.48 13.70 19.21
N THR A 138 -11.63 13.07 18.95
CA THR A 138 -11.88 12.28 17.73
C THR A 138 -11.74 13.10 16.45
N THR A 139 -12.23 14.33 16.44
CA THR A 139 -12.11 15.22 15.28
C THR A 139 -10.66 15.57 14.98
N ALA A 140 -9.87 15.89 16.00
CA ALA A 140 -8.45 16.19 15.83
C ALA A 140 -7.67 14.98 15.30
N LEU A 141 -7.93 13.79 15.85
CA LEU A 141 -7.35 12.54 15.36
C LEU A 141 -7.72 12.28 13.89
N TYR A 142 -8.97 12.52 13.49
CA TYR A 142 -9.38 12.33 12.09
C TYR A 142 -8.69 13.32 11.14
N LEU A 143 -8.54 14.58 11.55
CA LEU A 143 -7.78 15.57 10.77
C LEU A 143 -6.31 15.16 10.61
N LEU A 144 -5.70 14.57 11.65
CA LEU A 144 -4.35 14.03 11.59
C LEU A 144 -4.24 12.81 10.65
N VAL A 145 -5.24 11.93 10.64
CA VAL A 145 -5.35 10.83 9.66
C VAL A 145 -5.43 11.40 8.24
N LEU A 146 -6.29 12.38 7.99
CA LEU A 146 -6.40 13.02 6.67
C LEU A 146 -5.11 13.72 6.25
N ALA A 147 -4.45 14.44 7.16
CA ALA A 147 -3.20 15.13 6.89
C ALA A 147 -2.08 14.15 6.57
N SER A 148 -1.87 13.14 7.42
CA SER A 148 -0.91 12.06 7.20
C SER A 148 -1.12 11.40 5.83
N ASN A 149 -2.37 11.02 5.53
CA ASN A 149 -2.69 10.33 4.29
C ASN A 149 -2.51 11.20 3.06
N THR A 150 -2.86 12.49 3.15
CA THR A 150 -2.69 13.47 2.08
C THR A 150 -1.22 13.69 1.79
N ILE A 151 -0.38 13.90 2.81
CA ILE A 151 1.05 14.16 2.62
C ILE A 151 1.73 12.90 2.06
N PHE A 152 1.38 11.72 2.55
CA PHE A 152 1.85 10.44 2.01
C PHE A 152 1.51 10.31 0.51
N GLY A 153 0.23 10.49 0.17
CA GLY A 153 -0.24 10.42 -1.21
C GLY A 153 0.44 11.43 -2.13
N TYR A 154 0.66 12.66 -1.63
CA TYR A 154 1.34 13.72 -2.36
C TYR A 154 2.83 13.42 -2.59
N ALA A 155 3.55 12.94 -1.57
CA ALA A 155 4.96 12.58 -1.68
C ALA A 155 5.20 11.54 -2.79
N HIS A 156 4.29 10.57 -2.92
CA HIS A 156 4.39 9.50 -3.91
C HIS A 156 4.12 9.93 -5.35
N ILE A 157 3.52 11.11 -5.58
CA ILE A 157 3.34 11.66 -6.93
C ILE A 157 4.69 11.93 -7.62
N PHE A 158 5.72 12.28 -6.85
CA PHE A 158 7.04 12.62 -7.38
C PHE A 158 7.82 11.41 -7.90
N ASN A 159 7.36 10.19 -7.62
CA ASN A 159 7.87 8.95 -8.21
C ASN A 159 7.54 8.82 -9.71
N TYR A 160 6.77 9.77 -10.26
CA TYR A 160 6.23 9.71 -11.62
C TYR A 160 6.48 11.00 -12.42
N ARG A 161 6.64 10.85 -13.73
CA ARG A 161 6.83 11.95 -14.70
C ARG A 161 5.54 12.23 -15.49
N GLY A 162 5.40 13.48 -15.94
CA GLY A 162 4.34 13.93 -16.84
C GLY A 162 3.16 14.61 -16.14
N ASN A 163 2.34 15.32 -16.92
CA ASN A 163 1.25 16.16 -16.41
C ASN A 163 0.13 15.36 -15.72
N THR A 164 0.03 14.06 -15.98
CA THR A 164 -0.98 13.17 -15.40
C THR A 164 -0.52 12.48 -14.11
N ARG A 165 0.67 12.81 -13.57
CA ARG A 165 1.18 12.21 -12.32
C ARG A 165 0.24 12.40 -11.13
N ILE A 166 -0.54 13.49 -11.11
CA ILE A 166 -1.54 13.78 -10.07
C ILE A 166 -2.58 12.67 -9.93
N LEU A 167 -2.86 11.91 -10.99
CA LEU A 167 -3.79 10.78 -10.95
C LEU A 167 -3.32 9.66 -10.01
N LYS A 168 -2.04 9.63 -9.65
CA LYS A 168 -1.49 8.68 -8.68
C LYS A 168 -1.82 9.05 -7.23
N PHE A 169 -2.26 10.27 -6.96
CA PHE A 169 -2.61 10.71 -5.61
C PHE A 169 -3.64 9.78 -4.95
N LEU A 170 -4.78 9.55 -5.62
CA LEU A 170 -5.89 8.79 -5.04
C LEU A 170 -5.50 7.33 -4.68
N PRO A 171 -4.84 6.55 -5.56
CA PRO A 171 -4.34 5.23 -5.17
C PRO A 171 -3.47 5.26 -3.91
N PHE A 172 -2.49 6.17 -3.83
CA PHE A 172 -1.59 6.23 -2.68
C PHE A 172 -2.27 6.76 -1.42
N PHE A 173 -3.20 7.71 -1.55
CA PHE A 173 -4.02 8.21 -0.46
C PHE A 173 -4.85 7.08 0.18
N LEU A 174 -5.46 6.22 -0.64
CA LEU A 174 -6.26 5.09 -0.15
C LEU A 174 -5.40 3.99 0.49
N VAL A 175 -4.20 3.71 -0.03
CA VAL A 175 -3.23 2.83 0.66
C VAL A 175 -2.87 3.41 2.01
N SER A 176 -2.65 4.71 2.04
CA SER A 176 -2.27 5.41 3.25
C SER A 176 -3.31 5.22 4.35
N PHE A 177 -4.59 5.21 4.00
CA PHE A 177 -5.70 4.87 4.89
C PHE A 177 -5.62 3.45 5.46
N VAL A 178 -5.25 2.46 4.65
CA VAL A 178 -5.06 1.08 5.12
C VAL A 178 -3.91 1.02 6.13
N ILE A 179 -2.79 1.70 5.86
CA ILE A 179 -1.65 1.75 6.78
C ILE A 179 -2.00 2.53 8.05
N ALA A 180 -2.78 3.62 7.96
CA ALA A 180 -3.28 4.36 9.11
C ALA A 180 -4.22 3.50 9.98
N PHE A 181 -5.08 2.68 9.37
CA PHE A 181 -5.89 1.69 10.10
C PHE A 181 -5.00 0.69 10.85
N VAL A 182 -3.99 0.14 10.17
CA VAL A 182 -3.02 -0.78 10.80
C VAL A 182 -2.30 -0.11 11.97
N PHE A 183 -1.96 1.18 11.86
CA PHE A 183 -1.34 1.93 12.94
C PHE A 183 -2.24 2.01 14.17
N LEU A 184 -3.49 2.46 13.96
CA LEU A 184 -4.45 2.64 15.04
C LEU A 184 -4.82 1.31 15.71
N LYS A 185 -4.88 0.23 14.93
CA LYS A 185 -5.26 -1.10 15.42
C LYS A 185 -4.09 -1.88 16.02
N TYR A 186 -2.94 -1.93 15.36
CA TYR A 186 -1.83 -2.82 15.72
C TYR A 186 -0.52 -2.10 16.05
N GLY A 187 -0.47 -0.78 15.90
CA GLY A 187 0.70 0.04 16.20
C GLY A 187 1.73 0.12 15.07
N LEU A 188 2.80 0.88 15.33
CA LEU A 188 3.80 1.25 14.33
C LEU A 188 4.56 0.06 13.73
N VAL A 189 4.85 -0.98 14.55
CA VAL A 189 5.57 -2.17 14.08
C VAL A 189 4.78 -2.90 13.00
N ALA A 190 3.46 -3.00 13.17
CA ALA A 190 2.59 -3.60 12.18
C ALA A 190 2.55 -2.78 10.87
N CYS A 191 2.61 -1.45 10.93
CA CYS A 191 2.72 -0.60 9.74
C CYS A 191 3.98 -0.93 8.93
N PHE A 192 5.14 -1.04 9.60
CA PHE A 192 6.38 -1.39 8.92
C PHE A 192 6.26 -2.76 8.22
N LEU A 193 5.69 -3.76 8.89
CA LEU A 193 5.49 -5.09 8.30
C LEU A 193 4.54 -5.05 7.11
N VAL A 194 3.39 -4.37 7.25
CA VAL A 194 2.39 -4.29 6.19
C VAL A 194 2.94 -3.57 4.96
N HIS A 195 3.67 -2.47 5.18
CA HIS A 195 4.31 -1.70 4.10
C HIS A 195 5.43 -2.51 3.45
N LEU A 196 6.26 -3.22 4.23
CA LEU A 196 7.31 -4.08 3.68
C LEU A 196 6.73 -5.19 2.81
N PHE A 197 5.71 -5.90 3.28
CA PHE A 197 5.03 -6.92 2.48
C PHE A 197 4.42 -6.33 1.21
N HIS A 198 3.80 -5.16 1.30
CA HIS A 198 3.27 -4.47 0.13
C HIS A 198 4.36 -4.20 -0.93
N ASN A 199 5.50 -3.62 -0.53
CA ASN A 199 6.59 -3.30 -1.45
C ASN A 199 7.26 -4.54 -2.03
N LEU A 200 7.43 -5.60 -1.23
CA LEU A 200 7.97 -6.88 -1.69
C LEU A 200 7.06 -7.56 -2.70
N LEU A 201 5.74 -7.64 -2.44
CA LEU A 201 4.77 -8.24 -3.35
C LEU A 201 4.65 -7.42 -4.65
N ALA A 202 4.60 -6.09 -4.55
CA ALA A 202 4.58 -5.20 -5.71
C ALA A 202 5.81 -5.39 -6.61
N THR A 203 6.98 -5.49 -5.99
CA THR A 203 8.24 -5.70 -6.71
C THR A 203 8.34 -7.08 -7.31
N ALA A 204 7.94 -8.13 -6.57
CA ALA A 204 7.93 -9.50 -7.07
C ALA A 204 7.00 -9.63 -8.29
N ASN A 205 5.80 -9.06 -8.20
CA ASN A 205 4.85 -9.03 -9.32
C ASN A 205 5.44 -8.30 -10.54
N ALA A 206 6.05 -7.13 -10.34
CA ALA A 206 6.69 -6.38 -11.42
C ALA A 206 7.85 -7.14 -12.07
N ARG A 207 8.69 -7.82 -11.28
CA ARG A 207 9.82 -8.63 -11.78
C ARG A 207 9.36 -9.83 -12.59
N LEU A 208 8.34 -10.55 -12.12
CA LEU A 208 7.77 -11.67 -12.87
C LEU A 208 7.13 -11.19 -14.16
N TYR A 209 6.42 -10.06 -14.13
CA TYR A 209 5.88 -9.46 -15.35
C TYR A 209 7.00 -9.19 -16.37
N ILE A 210 8.09 -8.56 -15.94
CA ILE A 210 9.24 -8.26 -16.81
C ILE A 210 9.85 -9.55 -17.37
N LYS A 211 10.02 -10.57 -16.52
CA LYS A 211 10.60 -11.86 -16.90
C LYS A 211 9.77 -12.58 -17.97
N PHE A 212 8.44 -12.57 -17.86
CA PHE A 212 7.57 -13.33 -18.77
C PHE A 212 7.08 -12.53 -19.98
N PHE A 213 6.98 -11.20 -19.87
CA PHE A 213 6.32 -10.38 -20.87
C PHE A 213 7.14 -9.18 -21.36
N GLY A 214 8.39 -9.02 -20.88
CA GLY A 214 9.25 -7.89 -21.19
C GLY A 214 8.91 -6.64 -20.37
N MET A 215 9.64 -5.54 -20.61
CA MET A 215 9.42 -4.30 -19.86
C MET A 215 7.99 -3.78 -20.03
N HIS A 216 7.32 -3.51 -18.90
CA HIS A 216 6.01 -2.89 -18.92
C HIS A 216 6.12 -1.47 -19.53
N PRO A 217 5.18 -1.01 -20.37
CA PRO A 217 5.29 0.29 -21.04
C PRO A 217 5.48 1.48 -20.07
N ASN A 218 4.79 1.46 -18.91
CA ASN A 218 4.99 2.44 -17.83
C ASN A 218 6.40 2.46 -17.20
N LEU A 219 7.23 1.44 -17.45
CA LEU A 219 8.62 1.31 -17.00
C LEU A 219 9.64 1.61 -18.11
N THR A 220 9.18 1.90 -19.34
CA THR A 220 10.01 2.34 -20.47
C THR A 220 10.20 3.85 -20.46
#